data_AF-K1PIF2-F1
#
_entry.id   AF-K1PIF2-F1
#
_cell.length_a   1.000
_cell.length_b   1.000
_cell.length_c   1.000
_cell.angle_alpha   90.00
_cell.angle_beta   90.00
_cell.angle_gamma   90.00
#
_symmetry.space_group_name_H-M   'P 1'
#
loop_
_entity.id
_entity.type
_entity.pdbx_description
1 polymer ?
#
loop_
_entity_poly.entity_id
_entity_poly.type
_entity_poly.pdbx_seq_one_letter_code
_entity_poly.pdbx_strand_id
1 'polypeptide(L)'
;MQGNPYRRDTNAAPKAKLWVYDRLKAIGVTVSHSTVLKVQNQIGGKFNGELIDAVRSGMRFRIVGDNVNFKVRVSRERKDKMGYMEHWFGSAAIIQHTNFQNLAMQSPKKPLLQMPPSTFLPSEEDVTAIKLDCVVLVLEVLVEHVSVFSCFKPLLLDMKRKVQPPLDVFDTSKVNTMIRLPLLCKNEQKYAEVIKVSDSYEQLIDDIYTEAGLQVDDSTKVHIGGDQLTRERFSGAKRLRATALTSKEKFQHLTPITFEFFHLQMNFLTALFKL
;
A
#
# COMPACT_ATOMS: atom_id res chain seq x y z
N MET A 1 -21.93 -11.52 44.97
CA MET A 1 -21.64 -11.30 43.54
C MET A 1 -20.13 -11.23 43.36
N GLN A 2 -19.51 -12.33 42.96
CA GLN A 2 -18.07 -12.46 42.79
C GLN A 2 -17.63 -11.79 41.47
N GLY A 3 -16.65 -10.89 41.57
CA GLY A 3 -16.04 -10.22 40.43
C GLY A 3 -15.18 -11.17 39.60
N ASN A 4 -15.31 -11.06 38.28
CA ASN A 4 -14.64 -11.88 37.29
C ASN A 4 -13.09 -11.72 37.34
N PRO A 5 -12.30 -12.78 37.58
CA PRO A 5 -10.84 -12.71 37.71
C PRO A 5 -10.07 -12.59 36.38
N TYR A 6 -10.74 -12.42 35.23
CA TYR A 6 -10.12 -12.40 33.90
C TYR A 6 -9.89 -11.01 33.28
N ARG A 7 -9.90 -9.93 34.06
CA ARG A 7 -9.45 -8.63 33.57
C ARG A 7 -7.92 -8.54 33.70
N ARG A 8 -7.19 -9.14 32.75
CA ARG A 8 -5.76 -8.86 32.58
C ARG A 8 -5.61 -7.51 31.87
N ASP A 9 -5.14 -6.51 32.58
CA ASP A 9 -4.58 -5.29 31.99
C ASP A 9 -3.41 -5.68 31.07
N THR A 10 -3.60 -5.53 29.76
CA THR A 10 -2.60 -5.91 28.74
C THR A 10 -1.47 -4.89 28.55
N ASN A 11 -1.37 -3.85 29.39
CA ASN A 11 -0.39 -2.76 29.23
C ASN A 11 0.67 -2.67 30.33
N ALA A 12 0.71 -3.58 31.31
CA ALA A 12 1.75 -3.59 32.33
C ALA A 12 2.68 -4.80 32.14
N ALA A 13 3.85 -4.59 31.52
CA ALA A 13 4.95 -5.54 31.66
C ALA A 13 5.22 -5.71 33.17
N PRO A 14 5.32 -6.95 33.68
CA PRO A 14 5.47 -7.17 35.12
C PRO A 14 6.77 -6.50 35.59
N LYS A 15 6.65 -5.53 36.52
CA LYS A 15 7.75 -4.70 37.05
C LYS A 15 9.03 -5.48 37.40
N ALA A 16 8.89 -6.74 37.82
CA ALA A 16 10.00 -7.63 38.15
C ALA A 16 10.92 -7.95 36.96
N LYS A 17 10.43 -7.96 35.71
CA LYS A 17 11.26 -8.26 34.52
C LYS A 17 12.08 -7.07 34.05
N LEU A 18 11.59 -5.83 34.20
CA LEU A 18 12.30 -4.62 33.75
C LEU A 18 13.59 -4.38 34.53
N TRP A 19 13.58 -4.59 35.84
CA TRP A 19 14.74 -4.43 36.72
C TRP A 19 15.96 -5.26 36.27
N VAL A 20 15.74 -6.47 35.79
CA VAL A 20 16.82 -7.37 35.33
C VAL A 20 17.53 -6.79 34.11
N TYR A 21 16.78 -6.27 33.13
CA TYR A 21 17.34 -5.62 31.94
C TYR A 21 18.12 -4.35 32.27
N ASP A 22 17.67 -3.59 33.28
CA ASP A 22 18.37 -2.38 33.69
C ASP A 22 19.67 -2.67 34.44
N ARG A 23 19.74 -3.77 35.23
CA ARG A 23 21.00 -4.23 35.85
C ARG A 23 22.01 -4.74 34.84
N LEU A 24 21.55 -5.53 33.86
CA LEU A 24 22.40 -6.11 32.83
C LEU A 24 22.89 -5.05 31.81
N LYS A 25 22.26 -3.87 31.75
CA LYS A 25 22.77 -2.71 31.01
C LYS A 25 24.09 -2.17 31.57
N ALA A 26 24.23 -2.12 32.90
CA ALA A 26 25.44 -1.57 33.54
C ALA A 26 26.71 -2.37 33.17
N ILE A 27 26.54 -3.65 32.82
CA ILE A 27 27.62 -4.55 32.39
C ILE A 27 27.66 -4.77 30.87
N GLY A 28 26.88 -4.01 30.09
CA GLY A 28 26.89 -4.04 28.62
C GLY A 28 26.19 -5.24 27.96
N VAL A 29 25.48 -6.07 28.71
CA VAL A 29 24.85 -7.30 28.21
C VAL A 29 23.49 -7.03 27.56
N THR A 30 22.75 -6.04 28.05
CA THR A 30 21.41 -5.70 27.51
C THR A 30 21.25 -4.20 27.30
N VAL A 31 20.40 -3.82 26.34
CA VAL A 31 19.96 -2.43 26.17
C VAL A 31 18.77 -2.18 27.09
N SER A 32 18.74 -1.06 27.82
CA SER A 32 17.59 -0.75 28.69
C SER A 32 16.34 -0.57 27.85
N HIS A 33 15.19 -0.96 28.42
CA HIS A 33 13.89 -0.79 27.79
C HIS A 33 13.63 0.65 27.32
N SER A 34 14.04 1.63 28.12
CA SER A 34 13.96 3.06 27.76
C SER A 34 14.82 3.45 26.55
N THR A 35 15.98 2.83 26.38
CA THR A 35 16.86 3.07 25.23
C THR A 35 16.29 2.37 24.00
N VAL A 36 15.79 1.15 24.12
CA VAL A 36 15.09 0.44 23.03
C VAL A 36 13.88 1.25 22.55
N LEU A 37 13.06 1.77 23.45
CA LEU A 37 11.94 2.67 23.10
C LEU A 37 12.39 3.95 22.40
N LYS A 38 13.46 4.60 22.88
CA LYS A 38 14.01 5.80 22.22
C LYS A 38 14.51 5.48 20.82
N VAL A 39 15.20 4.36 20.62
CA VAL A 39 15.69 3.91 19.31
C VAL A 39 14.50 3.56 18.42
N GLN A 40 13.51 2.84 18.94
CA GLN A 40 12.28 2.52 18.20
C GLN A 40 11.53 3.79 17.79
N ASN A 41 11.46 4.81 18.65
CA ASN A 41 10.88 6.11 18.32
C ASN A 41 11.73 6.92 17.35
N GLN A 42 13.06 6.79 17.37
CA GLN A 42 13.94 7.46 16.39
C GLN A 42 13.84 6.82 15.00
N ILE A 43 13.75 5.49 14.95
CA ILE A 43 13.59 4.73 13.70
C ILE A 43 12.17 4.88 13.16
N GLY A 44 11.17 4.75 14.05
CA GLY A 44 9.75 4.76 13.70
C GLY A 44 9.08 6.13 13.79
N GLY A 45 9.76 7.21 14.18
CA GLY A 45 9.16 8.54 14.32
C GLY A 45 9.33 9.44 13.11
N LYS A 46 10.14 9.04 12.12
CA LYS A 46 10.47 9.86 10.95
C LYS A 46 9.81 9.42 9.64
N PHE A 47 9.02 8.34 9.63
CA PHE A 47 8.45 7.83 8.38
C PHE A 47 7.45 8.81 7.72
N ASN A 48 6.83 9.71 8.49
CA ASN A 48 5.89 10.70 7.96
C ASN A 48 6.56 11.91 7.31
N GLY A 49 7.84 12.20 7.60
CA GLY A 49 8.48 13.44 7.14
C GLY A 49 8.46 13.59 5.62
N GLU A 50 8.81 12.52 4.90
CA GLU A 50 8.77 12.49 3.44
C GLU A 50 7.34 12.63 2.88
N LEU A 51 6.32 12.07 3.56
CA LEU A 51 4.91 12.26 3.17
C LEU A 51 4.46 13.70 3.36
N ILE A 52 4.85 14.32 4.48
CA ILE A 52 4.54 15.71 4.79
C ILE A 52 5.17 16.63 3.76
N ASP A 53 6.45 16.43 3.44
CA ASP A 53 7.16 17.23 2.44
C ASP A 53 6.56 17.04 1.04
N ALA A 54 6.19 15.81 0.68
CA ALA A 54 5.51 15.51 -0.58
C ALA A 54 4.16 16.24 -0.67
N VAL A 55 3.32 16.14 0.36
CA VAL A 55 2.02 16.83 0.41
C VAL A 55 2.20 18.35 0.36
N ARG A 56 3.19 18.90 1.08
CA ARG A 56 3.52 20.33 1.05
C ARG A 56 3.95 20.79 -0.35
N SER A 57 4.63 19.94 -1.11
CA SER A 57 5.01 20.20 -2.51
C SER A 57 3.86 20.00 -3.52
N GLY A 58 2.65 19.66 -3.06
CA GLY A 58 1.48 19.44 -3.89
C GLY A 58 1.40 18.05 -4.53
N MET A 59 2.24 17.11 -4.09
CA MET A 59 2.21 15.74 -4.57
C MET A 59 1.09 14.94 -3.90
N ARG A 60 0.62 13.90 -4.59
CA ARG A 60 -0.37 12.96 -4.06
C ARG A 60 0.31 11.65 -3.67
N PHE A 61 -0.29 10.97 -2.70
CA PHE A 61 0.11 9.62 -2.33
C PHE A 61 -1.10 8.69 -2.27
N ARG A 62 -0.83 7.39 -2.38
CA ARG A 62 -1.81 6.32 -2.20
C ARG A 62 -1.33 5.35 -1.11
N ILE A 63 -2.24 4.72 -0.40
CA ILE A 63 -1.91 3.72 0.63
C ILE A 63 -2.30 2.33 0.15
N VAL A 64 -1.34 1.42 0.10
CA VAL A 64 -1.60 0.01 -0.20
C VAL A 64 -1.31 -0.84 1.03
N GLY A 65 -2.07 -1.90 1.25
CA GLY A 65 -1.81 -2.83 2.35
C GLY A 65 -2.28 -4.25 2.07
N ASP A 66 -1.76 -5.18 2.86
CA ASP A 66 -2.07 -6.62 2.82
C ASP A 66 -1.77 -7.27 4.19
N ASN A 67 -2.24 -8.49 4.40
CA ASN A 67 -1.95 -9.26 5.59
C ASN A 67 -0.50 -9.79 5.61
N VAL A 68 0.15 -9.57 6.75
CA VAL A 68 1.41 -10.18 7.12
C VAL A 68 1.11 -11.37 8.04
N ASN A 69 1.18 -12.56 7.46
CA ASN A 69 0.88 -13.81 8.15
C ASN A 69 2.18 -14.49 8.61
N PHE A 70 2.26 -14.85 9.89
CA PHE A 70 3.40 -15.62 10.39
C PHE A 70 2.97 -16.69 11.38
N LYS A 71 3.66 -17.84 11.34
CA LYS A 71 3.37 -18.97 12.21
C LYS A 71 4.15 -18.85 13.51
N VAL A 72 3.44 -18.69 14.62
CA VAL A 72 4.01 -18.77 15.96
C VAL A 72 4.07 -20.24 16.35
N ARG A 73 5.29 -20.79 16.33
CA ARG A 73 5.55 -22.18 16.74
C ARG A 73 5.68 -22.26 18.26
N VAL A 74 5.25 -23.37 18.82
CA VAL A 74 5.48 -23.71 20.23
C VAL A 74 6.60 -24.75 20.29
N SER A 75 7.48 -24.64 21.30
CA SER A 75 8.63 -25.56 21.44
C SER A 75 8.20 -27.02 21.60
N ARG A 76 7.05 -27.27 22.23
CA ARG A 76 6.42 -28.60 22.32
C ARG A 76 4.92 -28.43 22.12
N GLU A 77 4.40 -29.03 21.04
CA GLU A 77 2.96 -29.06 20.79
C GLU A 77 2.29 -30.04 21.76
N ARG A 78 1.23 -29.57 22.42
CA ARG A 78 0.34 -30.37 23.26
C ARG A 78 -1.09 -30.06 22.87
N LYS A 79 -2.04 -30.91 23.27
CA LYS A 79 -3.47 -30.76 22.93
C LYS A 79 -4.05 -29.39 23.36
N ASP A 80 -3.52 -28.81 24.42
CA ASP A 80 -3.87 -27.50 25.00
C ASP A 80 -2.99 -26.34 24.50
N LYS A 81 -1.88 -26.63 23.80
CA LYS A 81 -0.92 -25.64 23.34
C LYS A 81 -0.36 -26.02 21.97
N MET A 82 -1.04 -25.52 20.94
CA MET A 82 -0.70 -25.71 19.54
C MET A 82 -0.06 -24.45 18.97
N GLY A 83 0.75 -24.60 17.92
CA GLY A 83 1.18 -23.45 17.13
C GLY A 83 -0.02 -22.78 16.45
N TYR A 84 0.03 -21.46 16.27
CA TYR A 84 -1.06 -20.72 15.64
C TYR A 84 -0.50 -19.74 14.61
N MET A 85 -1.36 -19.30 13.69
CA MET A 85 -1.04 -18.27 12.71
C MET A 85 -1.48 -16.93 13.28
N GLU A 86 -0.57 -15.98 13.34
CA GLU A 86 -0.86 -14.59 13.68
C GLU A 86 -1.02 -13.80 12.38
N HIS A 87 -1.99 -12.89 12.38
CA HIS A 87 -2.39 -12.10 11.22
C HIS A 87 -2.26 -10.62 11.57
N TRP A 88 -1.24 -9.97 11.03
CA TRP A 88 -1.04 -8.52 11.15
C TRP A 88 -1.31 -7.86 9.81
N PHE A 89 -1.45 -6.53 9.79
CA PHE A 89 -1.74 -5.76 8.59
C PHE A 89 -0.56 -4.83 8.30
N GLY A 90 0.09 -5.05 7.16
CA GLY A 90 1.23 -4.28 6.69
C GLY A 90 0.80 -3.33 5.57
N SER A 91 1.32 -2.11 5.63
CA SER A 91 0.93 -1.06 4.68
C SER A 91 2.12 -0.23 4.20
N ALA A 92 1.99 0.35 3.03
CA ALA A 92 2.93 1.31 2.47
C ALA A 92 2.19 2.48 1.82
N ALA A 93 2.69 3.69 2.02
CA ALA A 93 2.30 4.85 1.26
C ALA A 93 3.21 4.99 0.04
N ILE A 94 2.64 5.25 -1.12
CA ILE A 94 3.35 5.42 -2.39
C ILE A 94 3.11 6.83 -2.86
N ILE A 95 4.16 7.66 -2.85
CA ILE A 95 4.14 9.02 -3.39
C ILE A 95 4.17 8.92 -4.91
N GLN A 96 3.20 9.57 -5.57
CA GLN A 96 3.05 9.56 -7.01
C GLN A 96 3.72 10.77 -7.63
N HIS A 97 4.75 10.55 -8.45
CA HIS A 97 5.42 11.62 -9.20
C HIS A 97 4.72 11.96 -10.52
N THR A 98 3.77 11.13 -10.93
CA THR A 98 2.93 11.37 -12.11
C THR A 98 1.65 12.09 -11.70
N ASN A 99 1.29 13.12 -12.47
CA ASN A 99 0.04 13.85 -12.26
C ASN A 99 -0.86 13.69 -13.50
N PHE A 100 -2.11 13.30 -13.26
CA PHE A 100 -3.12 13.14 -14.30
C PHE A 100 -4.15 14.28 -14.32
N GLN A 101 -3.82 15.45 -13.79
CA GLN A 101 -4.70 16.64 -13.82
C GLN A 101 -5.14 17.01 -15.25
N ASN A 102 -4.32 16.70 -16.24
CA ASN A 102 -4.59 16.98 -17.66
C ASN A 102 -5.63 16.01 -18.25
N LEU A 103 -5.88 14.87 -17.59
CA LEU A 103 -6.99 13.99 -17.94
C LEU A 103 -8.26 14.61 -17.39
N ALA A 104 -9.11 15.10 -18.28
CA ALA A 104 -10.37 15.70 -17.90
C ALA A 104 -11.12 14.75 -16.94
N MET A 105 -11.55 15.29 -15.81
CA MET A 105 -12.42 14.64 -14.81
C MET A 105 -13.81 14.43 -15.41
N GLN A 106 -13.88 13.69 -16.51
CA GLN A 106 -15.13 13.45 -17.20
C GLN A 106 -15.88 12.40 -16.41
N SER A 107 -17.09 12.78 -16.01
CA SER A 107 -18.17 11.84 -15.75
C SER A 107 -18.15 10.70 -16.79
N PRO A 108 -18.69 9.51 -16.46
CA PRO A 108 -18.71 8.39 -17.39
C PRO A 108 -19.16 8.85 -18.78
N LYS A 109 -18.27 8.75 -19.78
CA LYS A 109 -18.51 9.27 -21.13
C LYS A 109 -19.78 8.68 -21.76
N LYS A 110 -20.18 7.49 -21.30
CA LYS A 110 -21.41 6.80 -21.67
C LYS A 110 -21.98 6.07 -20.44
N PRO A 111 -23.32 5.93 -20.33
CA PRO A 111 -23.94 5.11 -19.29
C PRO A 111 -23.56 3.63 -19.42
N LEU A 112 -23.09 3.01 -18.33
CA LEU A 112 -22.60 1.62 -18.32
C LEU A 112 -23.60 0.63 -18.94
N LEU A 113 -24.89 0.77 -18.59
CA LEU A 113 -25.95 -0.14 -19.04
C LEU A 113 -26.28 -0.01 -20.54
N GLN A 114 -25.83 1.06 -21.20
CA GLN A 114 -26.05 1.31 -22.62
C GLN A 114 -24.84 0.88 -23.48
N MET A 115 -23.77 0.41 -22.86
CA MET A 115 -22.55 0.01 -23.55
C MET A 115 -22.58 -1.49 -23.86
N PRO A 116 -22.41 -1.90 -25.13
CA PRO A 116 -22.27 -3.32 -25.45
C PRO A 116 -20.95 -3.86 -24.86
N PRO A 117 -20.89 -5.15 -24.48
CA PRO A 117 -19.69 -5.77 -23.93
C PRO A 117 -18.43 -5.60 -24.80
N SER A 118 -18.60 -5.52 -26.12
CA SER A 118 -17.52 -5.25 -27.07
C SER A 118 -16.79 -3.93 -26.83
N THR A 119 -17.41 -2.96 -26.15
CA THR A 119 -16.76 -1.67 -25.83
C THR A 119 -15.70 -1.81 -24.74
N PHE A 120 -15.71 -2.90 -23.97
CA PHE A 120 -14.69 -3.19 -22.96
C PHE A 120 -13.58 -4.11 -23.49
N LEU A 121 -13.73 -4.62 -24.70
CA LEU A 121 -12.70 -5.39 -25.38
C LEU A 121 -11.82 -4.44 -26.18
N PRO A 122 -10.52 -4.75 -26.34
CA PRO A 122 -9.65 -4.01 -27.23
C PRO A 122 -10.27 -3.92 -28.64
N SER A 123 -10.37 -2.70 -29.16
CA SER A 123 -10.73 -2.47 -30.56
C SER A 123 -9.62 -2.97 -31.50
N GLU A 124 -9.88 -3.06 -32.80
CA GLU A 124 -8.83 -3.40 -33.77
C GLU A 124 -7.67 -2.38 -33.75
N GLU A 125 -7.98 -1.11 -33.48
CA GLU A 125 -7.03 -0.03 -33.29
C GLU A 125 -6.16 -0.28 -32.04
N ASP A 126 -6.80 -0.62 -30.90
CA ASP A 126 -6.08 -0.97 -29.67
C ASP A 126 -5.18 -2.19 -29.86
N VAL A 127 -5.66 -3.23 -30.53
CA VAL A 127 -4.88 -4.44 -30.83
C VAL A 127 -3.68 -4.10 -31.72
N THR A 128 -3.86 -3.20 -32.69
CA THR A 128 -2.78 -2.76 -33.57
C THR A 128 -1.73 -1.96 -32.80
N ALA A 129 -2.15 -1.06 -31.91
CA ALA A 129 -1.26 -0.33 -31.02
C ALA A 129 -0.49 -1.27 -30.07
N ILE A 130 -1.18 -2.20 -29.41
CA ILE A 130 -0.56 -3.19 -28.52
C ILE A 130 0.48 -4.04 -29.28
N LYS A 131 0.18 -4.46 -30.51
CA LYS A 131 1.12 -5.21 -31.34
C LYS A 131 2.37 -4.37 -31.65
N LEU A 132 2.21 -3.09 -31.97
CA LEU A 132 3.34 -2.19 -32.21
C LEU A 132 4.21 -2.04 -30.96
N ASP A 133 3.60 -1.86 -29.79
CA ASP A 133 4.30 -1.77 -28.52
C ASP A 133 5.08 -3.05 -28.21
N CYS A 134 4.46 -4.22 -28.43
CA CYS A 134 5.13 -5.52 -28.28
C CYS A 134 6.33 -5.66 -29.23
N VAL A 135 6.23 -5.20 -30.49
CA VAL A 135 7.34 -5.23 -31.45
C VAL A 135 8.51 -4.38 -30.93
N VAL A 136 8.25 -3.18 -30.38
CA VAL A 136 9.29 -2.32 -29.81
C VAL A 136 9.99 -3.01 -28.64
N LEU A 137 9.22 -3.61 -27.72
CA LEU A 137 9.77 -4.33 -26.57
C LEU A 137 10.60 -5.55 -26.98
N VAL A 138 10.12 -6.37 -27.92
CA VAL A 138 10.87 -7.53 -28.43
C VAL A 138 12.14 -7.09 -29.14
N LEU A 139 12.06 -6.06 -29.99
CA LEU A 139 13.22 -5.55 -30.71
C LEU A 139 14.27 -4.98 -29.76
N GLU A 140 13.87 -4.34 -28.65
CA GLU A 140 14.78 -3.88 -27.60
C GLU A 140 15.60 -5.05 -27.02
N VAL A 141 14.93 -6.12 -26.60
CA VAL A 141 15.57 -7.33 -26.06
C VAL A 141 16.51 -7.95 -27.11
N LEU A 142 16.09 -8.03 -28.37
CA LEU A 142 16.92 -8.57 -29.45
C LEU A 142 18.16 -7.71 -29.73
N VAL A 143 18.02 -6.39 -29.76
CA VAL A 143 19.12 -5.45 -29.98
C VAL A 143 20.13 -5.48 -28.82
N GLU A 144 19.66 -5.70 -27.59
CA GLU A 144 20.49 -5.78 -26.39
C GLU A 144 21.27 -7.11 -26.31
N HIS A 145 20.60 -8.24 -26.58
CA HIS A 145 21.17 -9.56 -26.33
C HIS A 145 21.68 -10.29 -27.58
N VAL A 146 21.29 -9.89 -28.79
CA VAL A 146 21.66 -10.55 -30.05
C VAL A 146 22.37 -9.57 -30.97
N SER A 147 23.69 -9.74 -31.10
CA SER A 147 24.58 -8.81 -31.81
C SER A 147 24.18 -8.54 -33.27
N VAL A 148 23.57 -9.51 -33.96
CA VAL A 148 23.08 -9.38 -35.34
C VAL A 148 22.02 -8.27 -35.46
N PHE A 149 21.22 -8.04 -34.43
CA PHE A 149 20.17 -7.01 -34.43
C PHE A 149 20.68 -5.61 -34.05
N SER A 150 21.96 -5.45 -33.71
CA SER A 150 22.53 -4.15 -33.32
C SER A 150 22.38 -3.05 -34.37
N CYS A 151 22.25 -3.42 -35.65
CA CYS A 151 22.00 -2.49 -36.76
C CYS A 151 20.64 -1.76 -36.64
N PHE A 152 19.67 -2.33 -35.91
CA PHE A 152 18.35 -1.73 -35.71
C PHE A 152 18.28 -0.73 -34.56
N LYS A 153 19.39 -0.45 -33.85
CA LYS A 153 19.44 0.57 -32.78
C LYS A 153 18.84 1.93 -33.17
N PRO A 154 19.15 2.52 -34.35
CA PRO A 154 18.57 3.81 -34.74
C PRO A 154 17.05 3.74 -34.95
N LEU A 155 16.57 2.65 -35.56
CA LEU A 155 15.14 2.41 -35.78
C LEU A 155 14.42 2.23 -34.45
N LEU A 156 14.99 1.45 -33.53
CA LEU A 156 14.45 1.25 -32.18
C LEU A 156 14.30 2.59 -31.44
N LEU A 157 15.31 3.46 -31.52
CA LEU A 157 15.26 4.78 -30.88
C LEU A 157 14.12 5.64 -31.46
N ASP A 158 13.91 5.59 -32.77
CA ASP A 158 12.83 6.31 -33.42
C ASP A 158 11.44 5.77 -33.03
N MET A 159 11.28 4.45 -33.03
CA MET A 159 10.03 3.79 -32.61
C MET A 159 9.71 4.07 -31.15
N LYS A 160 10.71 4.03 -30.26
CA LYS A 160 10.53 4.38 -28.84
C LYS A 160 10.02 5.79 -28.65
N ARG A 161 10.53 6.78 -29.39
CA ARG A 161 10.04 8.17 -29.31
C ARG A 161 8.58 8.31 -29.75
N LYS A 162 8.13 7.49 -30.69
CA LYS A 162 6.74 7.50 -31.19
C LYS A 162 5.76 6.82 -30.24
N VAL A 163 6.22 5.81 -29.51
CA VAL A 163 5.40 5.03 -28.56
C VAL A 163 5.38 5.66 -27.16
N GLN A 164 6.43 6.39 -26.77
CA GLN A 164 6.48 6.99 -25.45
C GLN A 164 5.37 8.04 -25.28
N PRO A 165 4.62 8.00 -24.16
CA PRO A 165 3.68 9.07 -23.84
C PRO A 165 4.44 10.41 -23.72
N PRO A 166 3.76 11.54 -24.00
CA PRO A 166 4.35 12.86 -23.81
C PRO A 166 4.93 13.02 -22.39
N LEU A 167 6.14 13.58 -22.28
CA LEU A 167 6.88 13.73 -21.02
C LEU A 167 6.13 14.55 -19.95
N ASP A 168 5.24 15.45 -20.39
CA ASP A 168 4.34 16.24 -19.55
C ASP A 168 3.19 15.41 -18.95
N VAL A 169 2.89 14.24 -19.52
CA VAL A 169 1.84 13.33 -19.06
C VAL A 169 2.43 12.19 -18.21
N PHE A 170 3.56 11.61 -18.62
CA PHE A 170 4.16 10.48 -17.91
C PHE A 170 5.69 10.49 -18.01
N ASP A 171 6.34 11.00 -16.95
CA ASP A 171 7.79 10.99 -16.82
C ASP A 171 8.28 9.61 -16.33
N THR A 172 8.70 8.77 -17.27
CA THR A 172 9.24 7.42 -17.00
C THR A 172 10.58 7.44 -16.25
N SER A 173 11.25 8.59 -16.12
CA SER A 173 12.53 8.71 -15.42
C SER A 173 12.39 8.81 -13.90
N LYS A 174 11.20 9.19 -13.40
CA LYS A 174 10.94 9.36 -11.97
C LYS A 174 10.28 8.13 -11.38
N VAL A 175 11.00 7.46 -10.49
CA VAL A 175 10.48 6.32 -9.74
C VAL A 175 9.62 6.82 -8.58
N ASN A 176 8.48 6.16 -8.36
CA ASN A 176 7.63 6.46 -7.21
C ASN A 176 8.34 6.12 -5.89
N THR A 177 8.19 6.99 -4.90
CA THR A 177 8.78 6.79 -3.58
C THR A 177 7.84 5.97 -2.69
N MET A 178 8.34 4.86 -2.13
CA MET A 178 7.57 3.99 -1.24
C MET A 178 8.01 4.16 0.21
N ILE A 179 7.06 4.55 1.05
CA ILE A 179 7.23 4.76 2.48
C ILE A 179 6.48 3.67 3.23
N ARG A 180 7.20 2.89 4.03
CA ARG A 180 6.61 1.81 4.82
C ARG A 180 5.90 2.41 6.03
N LEU A 181 4.64 2.05 6.21
CA LEU A 181 3.85 2.47 7.37
C LEU A 181 4.02 1.50 8.54
N PRO A 182 3.72 1.92 9.77
CA PRO A 182 3.76 1.06 10.94
C PRO A 182 2.89 -0.18 10.78
N LEU A 183 3.43 -1.31 11.21
CA LEU A 183 2.72 -2.59 11.18
C LEU A 183 1.58 -2.58 12.20
N LEU A 184 0.37 -2.90 11.76
CA LEU A 184 -0.80 -2.91 12.62
C LEU A 184 -1.09 -4.34 13.07
N CYS A 185 -1.11 -4.57 14.39
CA CYS A 185 -1.55 -5.85 14.96
C CYS A 185 -3.09 -5.95 14.85
N LYS A 186 -3.56 -6.11 13.61
CA LYS A 186 -4.95 -6.17 13.18
C LYS A 186 -5.06 -7.20 12.07
N ASN A 187 -6.13 -7.98 12.11
CA ASN A 187 -6.44 -9.05 11.17
C ASN A 187 -7.57 -8.59 10.25
N GLU A 188 -7.26 -8.48 8.97
CA GLU A 188 -8.19 -8.06 7.92
C GLU A 188 -9.42 -8.99 7.78
N GLN A 189 -9.29 -10.25 8.20
CA GLN A 189 -10.41 -11.20 8.19
C GLN A 189 -11.58 -10.76 9.08
N LYS A 190 -11.33 -9.88 10.07
CA LYS A 190 -12.34 -9.36 10.98
C LYS A 190 -12.66 -7.90 10.64
N TYR A 191 -13.91 -7.63 10.24
CA TYR A 191 -14.36 -6.27 9.93
C TYR A 191 -14.13 -5.26 11.06
N ALA A 192 -14.30 -5.67 12.33
CA ALA A 192 -14.04 -4.78 13.48
C ALA A 192 -12.58 -4.33 13.58
N GLU A 193 -11.65 -5.14 13.07
CA GLU A 193 -10.22 -4.80 13.03
C GLU A 193 -9.87 -4.02 11.75
N VAL A 194 -10.52 -4.33 10.62
CA VAL A 194 -10.43 -3.53 9.39
C VAL A 194 -10.89 -2.09 9.60
N ILE A 195 -11.98 -1.87 10.33
CA ILE A 195 -12.44 -0.52 10.71
C ILE A 195 -11.33 0.24 11.45
N LYS A 196 -10.61 -0.43 12.36
CA LYS A 196 -9.48 0.19 13.09
C LYS A 196 -8.29 0.49 12.19
N VAL A 197 -8.06 -0.33 11.16
CA VAL A 197 -7.06 -0.03 10.12
C VAL A 197 -7.47 1.23 9.36
N SER A 198 -8.73 1.33 8.92
CA SER A 198 -9.24 2.53 8.25
C SER A 198 -9.22 3.77 9.15
N ASP A 199 -9.58 3.65 10.43
CA ASP A 199 -9.46 4.73 11.43
C ASP A 199 -8.00 5.21 11.55
N SER A 200 -7.03 4.29 11.53
CA SER A 200 -5.61 4.64 11.57
C SER A 200 -5.12 5.38 10.32
N TYR A 201 -5.69 5.08 9.15
CA TYR A 201 -5.39 5.79 7.91
C TYR A 201 -5.99 7.20 7.90
N GLU A 202 -7.23 7.35 8.35
CA GLU A 202 -7.85 8.67 8.51
C GLU A 202 -7.03 9.55 9.47
N GLN A 203 -6.58 8.98 10.60
CA GLN A 203 -5.72 9.72 11.52
C GLN A 203 -4.38 10.09 10.90
N LEU A 204 -3.75 9.16 10.16
CA LEU A 204 -2.50 9.43 9.45
C LEU A 204 -2.66 10.57 8.42
N ILE A 205 -3.77 10.60 7.69
CA ILE A 205 -4.08 11.65 6.71
C ILE A 205 -4.24 13.00 7.42
N ASP A 206 -5.01 13.04 8.51
CA ASP A 206 -5.18 14.25 9.31
C ASP A 206 -3.83 14.78 9.82
N ASP A 207 -2.98 13.90 10.36
CA ASP A 207 -1.67 14.27 10.89
C ASP A 207 -0.76 14.84 9.77
N ILE A 208 -0.65 14.14 8.63
CA ILE A 208 0.19 14.57 7.50
C ILE A 208 -0.27 15.91 6.94
N TYR A 209 -1.57 16.09 6.69
CA TYR A 209 -2.09 17.32 6.11
C TYR A 209 -1.98 18.49 7.08
N THR A 210 -2.30 18.27 8.36
CA THR A 210 -2.16 19.30 9.40
C THR A 210 -0.70 19.75 9.54
N GLU A 211 0.26 18.82 9.57
CA GLU A 211 1.69 19.13 9.63
C GLU A 211 2.24 19.74 8.32
N ALA A 212 1.59 19.49 7.19
CA ALA A 212 1.86 20.17 5.92
C ALA A 212 1.27 21.60 5.87
N GLY A 213 0.43 21.99 6.83
CA GLY A 213 -0.26 23.28 6.87
C GLY A 213 -1.52 23.33 6.01
N LEU A 214 -2.07 22.17 5.64
CA LEU A 214 -3.29 22.03 4.84
C LEU A 214 -4.45 21.54 5.72
N GLN A 215 -5.67 21.94 5.40
CA GLN A 215 -6.87 21.44 6.06
C GLN A 215 -7.40 20.22 5.31
N VAL A 216 -7.79 19.18 6.05
CA VAL A 216 -8.50 18.03 5.49
C VAL A 216 -9.97 18.39 5.33
N ASP A 217 -10.47 18.28 4.12
CA ASP A 217 -11.86 18.57 3.77
C ASP A 217 -12.48 17.42 2.93
N ASP A 218 -13.75 17.56 2.58
CA ASP A 218 -14.47 16.56 1.78
C ASP A 218 -13.88 16.37 0.38
N SER A 219 -13.07 17.32 -0.12
CA SER A 219 -12.35 17.21 -1.39
C SER A 219 -11.07 16.40 -1.28
N THR A 220 -10.55 16.21 -0.06
CA THR A 220 -9.37 15.41 0.20
C THR A 220 -9.68 13.94 -0.06
N LYS A 221 -9.02 13.37 -1.06
CA LYS A 221 -9.19 11.97 -1.48
C LYS A 221 -7.83 11.30 -1.62
N VAL A 222 -7.58 10.37 -0.70
CA VAL A 222 -6.41 9.48 -0.69
C VAL A 222 -6.85 8.12 -1.19
N HIS A 223 -6.23 7.71 -2.29
CA HIS A 223 -6.44 6.41 -2.89
C HIS A 223 -5.93 5.33 -1.94
N ILE A 224 -6.77 4.35 -1.62
CA ILE A 224 -6.36 3.15 -0.89
C ILE A 224 -6.58 1.86 -1.68
N GLY A 225 -5.77 0.84 -1.42
CA GLY A 225 -5.90 -0.44 -2.09
C GLY A 225 -5.20 -1.60 -1.37
N GLY A 226 -5.35 -2.77 -1.95
CA GLY A 226 -4.76 -4.03 -1.48
C GLY A 226 -5.14 -5.13 -2.45
N ASP A 227 -5.04 -6.40 -2.04
CA ASP A 227 -5.53 -7.48 -2.88
C ASP A 227 -7.07 -7.42 -3.03
N GLN A 228 -7.64 -8.39 -3.76
CA GLN A 228 -9.09 -8.43 -3.98
C GLN A 228 -9.87 -8.56 -2.66
N LEU A 229 -9.36 -9.31 -1.70
CA LEU A 229 -10.00 -9.48 -0.40
C LEU A 229 -9.90 -8.17 0.39
N THR A 230 -8.73 -7.55 0.47
CA THR A 230 -8.49 -6.26 1.13
C THR A 230 -9.39 -5.18 0.57
N ARG A 231 -9.53 -5.09 -0.75
CA ARG A 231 -10.45 -4.15 -1.40
C ARG A 231 -11.90 -4.39 -0.96
N GLU A 232 -12.37 -5.63 -0.92
CA GLU A 232 -13.71 -5.95 -0.43
C GLU A 232 -13.88 -5.63 1.06
N ARG A 233 -12.87 -5.90 1.88
CA ARG A 233 -12.89 -5.60 3.33
C ARG A 233 -12.94 -4.11 3.60
N PHE A 234 -12.12 -3.30 2.94
CA PHE A 234 -12.18 -1.84 3.05
C PHE A 234 -13.51 -1.28 2.53
N SER A 235 -14.02 -1.81 1.41
CA SER A 235 -15.34 -1.41 0.89
C SER A 235 -16.46 -1.78 1.85
N GLY A 236 -16.37 -2.93 2.52
CA GLY A 236 -17.31 -3.34 3.57
C GLY A 236 -17.22 -2.48 4.82
N ALA A 237 -16.01 -2.14 5.30
CA ALA A 237 -15.80 -1.25 6.44
C ALA A 237 -16.40 0.14 6.18
N LYS A 238 -16.21 0.68 4.98
CA LYS A 238 -16.84 1.94 4.54
C LYS A 238 -18.36 1.87 4.53
N ARG A 239 -18.95 0.77 4.02
CA ARG A 239 -20.40 0.56 4.07
C ARG A 239 -20.95 0.50 5.50
N LEU A 240 -20.24 -0.16 6.42
CA LEU A 240 -20.62 -0.22 7.84
C LEU A 240 -20.64 1.15 8.53
N ARG A 241 -19.89 2.11 8.02
CA ARG A 241 -19.79 3.48 8.54
C ARG A 241 -20.56 4.52 7.71
N ALA A 242 -21.31 4.10 6.69
CA ALA A 242 -21.96 5.04 5.76
C ALA A 242 -22.90 6.04 6.44
N THR A 243 -23.52 5.66 7.57
CA THR A 243 -24.45 6.48 8.35
C THR A 243 -23.79 7.23 9.50
N ALA A 244 -22.47 7.25 9.60
CA ALA A 244 -21.78 8.05 10.63
C ALA A 244 -22.03 9.56 10.43
N LEU A 245 -21.61 10.40 11.38
CA LEU A 245 -21.93 11.83 11.33
C LEU A 245 -20.91 12.60 10.50
N THR A 246 -19.63 12.32 10.70
CA THR A 246 -18.53 13.06 10.06
C THR A 246 -17.98 12.35 8.83
N SER A 247 -17.38 13.09 7.90
CA SER A 247 -16.73 12.54 6.70
C SER A 247 -15.57 11.61 7.05
N LYS A 248 -14.81 11.94 8.09
CA LYS A 248 -13.76 11.10 8.68
C LYS A 248 -14.32 9.75 9.14
N GLU A 249 -15.37 9.75 9.96
CA GLU A 249 -15.97 8.50 10.46
C GLU A 249 -16.59 7.66 9.33
N LYS A 250 -17.08 8.30 8.25
CA LYS A 250 -17.60 7.65 7.05
C LYS A 250 -16.51 7.11 6.12
N PHE A 251 -15.24 7.31 6.44
CA PHE A 251 -14.09 6.98 5.58
C PHE A 251 -14.18 7.65 4.19
N GLN A 252 -14.62 8.91 4.14
CA GLN A 252 -14.81 9.63 2.88
C GLN A 252 -13.49 10.01 2.22
N HIS A 253 -12.43 10.25 2.99
CA HIS A 253 -11.12 10.59 2.45
C HIS A 253 -10.42 9.36 1.84
N LEU A 254 -10.76 8.16 2.31
CA LEU A 254 -10.27 6.88 1.78
C LEU A 254 -11.00 6.46 0.49
N THR A 255 -10.74 7.18 -0.60
CA THR A 255 -11.35 6.95 -1.92
C THR A 255 -10.38 7.35 -3.04
N PRO A 256 -10.32 6.61 -4.16
CA PRO A 256 -11.00 5.33 -4.43
C PRO A 256 -10.42 4.17 -3.59
N ILE A 257 -11.20 3.08 -3.50
CA ILE A 257 -10.76 1.79 -2.95
C ILE A 257 -10.58 0.83 -4.12
N THR A 258 -9.34 0.50 -4.47
CA THR A 258 -9.03 -0.35 -5.64
C THR A 258 -8.43 -1.69 -5.22
N PHE A 259 -8.52 -2.64 -6.15
CA PHE A 259 -7.72 -3.84 -6.09
C PHE A 259 -6.38 -3.57 -6.78
N GLU A 260 -5.31 -4.04 -6.17
CA GLU A 260 -3.95 -3.88 -6.66
C GLU A 260 -3.47 -5.23 -7.23
N PHE A 261 -2.76 -5.17 -8.36
CA PHE A 261 -2.41 -6.35 -9.15
C PHE A 261 -1.11 -7.04 -8.73
N PHE A 262 -0.57 -6.76 -7.54
CA PHE A 262 0.74 -7.29 -7.15
C PHE A 262 0.76 -8.83 -7.09
N HIS A 263 -0.32 -9.49 -6.66
CA HIS A 263 -0.43 -10.96 -6.73
C HIS A 263 -0.51 -11.48 -8.16
N LEU A 264 -1.21 -10.77 -9.06
CA LEU A 264 -1.29 -11.15 -10.47
C LEU A 264 0.08 -11.04 -11.15
N GLN A 265 0.80 -9.95 -10.88
CA GLN A 265 2.17 -9.75 -11.37
C GLN A 265 3.09 -10.85 -10.84
N MET A 266 3.03 -11.17 -9.55
CA MET A 266 3.81 -12.26 -8.96
C MET A 266 3.49 -13.62 -9.60
N ASN A 267 2.22 -13.92 -9.83
CA ASN A 267 1.80 -15.16 -10.50
C ASN A 267 2.28 -15.22 -11.95
N PHE A 268 2.21 -14.11 -12.68
CA PHE A 268 2.70 -14.00 -14.05
C PHE A 268 4.21 -14.24 -14.12
N LEU A 269 4.99 -13.57 -13.26
CA LEU A 269 6.43 -13.79 -13.15
C LEU A 269 6.74 -15.24 -12.75
N THR A 270 5.97 -15.80 -11.82
CA THR A 270 6.10 -17.21 -11.42
C THR A 270 5.87 -18.15 -12.60
N ALA A 271 4.88 -17.88 -13.45
CA ALA A 271 4.62 -18.69 -14.65
C ALA A 271 5.76 -18.60 -15.67
N LEU A 272 6.35 -17.42 -15.85
CA LEU A 272 7.48 -17.21 -16.77
C LEU A 272 8.78 -17.86 -16.28
N PHE A 273 9.09 -17.79 -14.99
CA PHE A 273 10.37 -18.23 -14.43
C PHE A 273 10.36 -19.64 -13.81
N LYS A 274 9.19 -20.31 -13.75
CA LYS A 274 9.08 -21.73 -13.36
C LYS A 274 8.87 -22.67 -14.56
N LEU A 275 8.87 -22.16 -15.78
CA LEU A 275 9.12 -22.95 -17.00
C LEU A 275 10.62 -23.17 -17.17
#